data_AF-M5BZB8-F1
#
_entry.id   AF-M5BZB8-F1
#
_cell.length_a   1.000
_cell.length_b   1.000
_cell.length_c   1.000
_cell.angle_alpha   90.00
_cell.angle_beta   90.00
_cell.angle_gamma   90.00
#
_symmetry.space_group_name_H-M   'P 1'
#
loop_
_entity.id
_entity.type
_entity.pdbx_description
1 polymer ?
#
loop_
_entity_poly.entity_id
_entity_poly.type
_entity_poly.pdbx_seq_one_letter_code
_entity_poly.pdbx_strand_id
1 'polypeptide(L)'
;MPFQVFTELPDDSSADKWAFRCLMFYAEPIDPSRGMNPWLMHIAQIHIETQEWRFITIQRSIKEGKLLGIRVVPVLKCKPEGVVAEMKFWLTPFFRVNQVSKEPERVEYTHTALMRQLRDRRIQDYYFSGPNFAQRFVNLVMHSKFIAPDSVLKFISKMDKAYVDYNVPVLGPQPEV
;
A
#
# COMPACT_ATOMS: atom_id res chain seq x y z
N MET A 1 -2.68 -18.87 18.50
CA MET A 1 -1.32 -18.61 17.98
C MET A 1 -1.06 -17.11 18.10
N PRO A 2 0.16 -16.68 18.46
CA PRO A 2 0.51 -15.25 18.45
C PRO A 2 0.44 -14.69 17.03
N PHE A 3 0.09 -13.42 16.88
CA PHE A 3 0.11 -12.73 15.59
C PHE A 3 1.55 -12.64 15.08
N GLN A 4 1.80 -13.03 13.83
CA GLN A 4 3.14 -13.07 13.26
C GLN A 4 3.28 -12.11 12.07
N VAL A 5 4.41 -11.41 12.02
CA VAL A 5 4.82 -10.58 10.89
C VAL A 5 5.99 -11.27 10.20
N PHE A 6 5.75 -11.77 8.99
CA PHE A 6 6.76 -12.41 8.16
C PHE A 6 7.25 -11.45 7.07
N THR A 7 8.53 -11.53 6.73
CA THR A 7 9.12 -10.77 5.63
C THR A 7 9.90 -11.73 4.73
N GLU A 8 9.73 -11.56 3.42
CA GLU A 8 10.48 -12.28 2.38
C GLU A 8 11.51 -11.37 1.69
N LEU A 9 11.77 -10.20 2.28
CA LEU A 9 12.76 -9.26 1.79
C LEU A 9 14.17 -9.70 2.19
N PRO A 10 15.21 -9.34 1.41
CA PRO A 10 16.59 -9.69 1.76
C PRO A 10 17.03 -9.04 3.08
N ASP A 11 18.04 -9.62 3.74
CA ASP A 11 18.45 -9.23 5.10
C ASP A 11 18.92 -7.77 5.22
N ASP A 12 19.45 -7.19 4.14
CA ASP A 12 19.84 -5.77 4.04
C ASP A 12 18.65 -4.81 4.26
N SER A 13 17.43 -5.30 4.08
CA SER A 13 16.18 -4.57 4.29
C SER A 13 15.90 -4.25 5.75
N SER A 14 16.62 -4.90 6.67
CA SER A 14 16.58 -4.62 8.11
C SER A 14 17.32 -3.33 8.49
N ALA A 15 18.17 -2.81 7.60
CA ALA A 15 18.80 -1.51 7.79
C ALA A 15 17.80 -0.38 7.46
N ASP A 16 17.89 0.73 8.19
CA ASP A 16 17.11 1.97 7.97
C ASP A 16 17.51 2.72 6.68
N LYS A 17 17.73 1.98 5.59
CA LYS A 17 18.18 2.47 4.29
C LYS A 17 17.05 2.62 3.28
N TRP A 18 15.92 1.97 3.50
CA TRP A 18 14.80 1.96 2.57
C TRP A 18 13.68 2.87 3.07
N ALA A 19 13.51 4.02 2.41
CA ALA A 19 12.51 5.02 2.78
C ALA A 19 11.23 4.86 1.96
N PHE A 20 10.08 4.99 2.61
CA PHE A 20 8.77 4.99 1.97
C PHE A 20 8.58 6.24 1.12
N ARG A 21 7.99 6.08 -0.07
CA ARG A 21 7.71 7.20 -0.99
C ARG A 21 6.28 7.26 -1.46
N CYS A 22 5.64 6.12 -1.71
CA CYS A 22 4.31 6.12 -2.27
C CYS A 22 3.54 4.85 -1.87
N LEU A 23 2.26 5.02 -1.55
CA LEU A 23 1.27 3.94 -1.48
C LEU A 23 0.45 3.94 -2.78
N MET A 24 0.43 2.80 -3.46
CA MET A 24 -0.18 2.64 -4.78
C MET A 24 -1.28 1.60 -4.73
N PHE A 25 -2.36 1.85 -5.46
CA PHE A 25 -3.47 0.95 -5.66
C PHE A 25 -3.71 0.77 -7.16
N TYR A 26 -3.86 -0.49 -7.57
CA TYR A 26 -4.11 -0.87 -8.96
C TYR A 26 -5.41 -1.68 -9.03
N ALA A 27 -6.33 -1.28 -9.89
CA ALA A 27 -7.55 -2.04 -10.14
C ALA A 27 -7.29 -3.10 -11.23
N GLU A 28 -7.55 -4.36 -10.91
CA GLU A 28 -7.60 -5.43 -11.90
C GLU A 28 -8.92 -5.38 -12.68
N PRO A 29 -9.01 -5.95 -13.90
CA PRO A 29 -10.26 -6.06 -14.64
C PRO A 29 -11.37 -6.74 -13.83
N ILE A 30 -12.64 -6.41 -14.10
CA ILE A 30 -13.76 -7.10 -13.44
C ILE A 30 -13.70 -8.59 -13.77
N ASP A 31 -13.72 -9.40 -12.72
CA ASP A 31 -14.15 -10.79 -12.81
C ASP A 31 -15.69 -10.82 -12.79
N PRO A 32 -16.36 -11.25 -13.87
CA PRO A 32 -17.82 -11.29 -13.96
C PRO A 32 -18.48 -12.05 -12.80
N SER A 33 -17.77 -13.01 -12.20
CA SER A 33 -18.27 -13.79 -11.06
C SER A 33 -18.27 -13.02 -9.74
N ARG A 34 -17.50 -11.93 -9.64
CA ARG A 34 -17.32 -11.14 -8.41
C ARG A 34 -18.07 -9.81 -8.41
N GLY A 35 -18.46 -9.33 -9.59
CA GLY A 35 -19.23 -8.09 -9.75
C GLY A 35 -18.50 -6.79 -9.38
N MET A 36 -17.21 -6.85 -8.99
CA MET A 36 -16.39 -5.69 -8.64
C MET A 36 -14.92 -5.92 -9.01
N ASN A 37 -14.19 -4.84 -9.36
CA ASN A 37 -12.75 -4.90 -9.61
C ASN A 37 -11.98 -5.22 -8.32
N PRO A 38 -11.12 -6.25 -8.30
CA PRO A 38 -10.14 -6.41 -7.23
C PRO A 38 -9.12 -5.25 -7.26
N TRP A 39 -8.69 -4.81 -6.09
CA TRP A 39 -7.65 -3.80 -5.96
C TRP A 39 -6.40 -4.37 -5.30
N LEU A 40 -5.27 -4.25 -5.99
CA LEU A 40 -3.95 -4.60 -5.50
C LEU A 40 -3.32 -3.40 -4.82
N MET A 41 -2.65 -3.62 -3.68
CA MET A 41 -1.95 -2.59 -2.93
C MET A 41 -0.44 -2.81 -3.03
N HIS A 42 0.28 -1.83 -3.57
CA HIS A 42 1.74 -1.80 -3.62
C HIS A 42 2.26 -0.62 -2.80
N ILE A 43 3.45 -0.78 -2.25
CA ILE A 43 4.19 0.24 -1.53
C ILE A 43 5.52 0.42 -2.24
N ALA A 44 5.84 1.63 -2.66
CA ALA A 44 7.17 1.96 -3.17
C ALA A 44 8.08 2.48 -2.07
N GLN A 45 9.30 1.92 -2.06
CA GLN A 45 10.41 2.37 -1.24
C GLN A 45 11.59 2.73 -2.13
N ILE A 46 12.38 3.71 -1.69
CA ILE A 46 13.64 4.10 -2.34
C ILE A 46 14.80 3.89 -1.37
N HIS A 47 15.91 3.38 -1.86
CA HIS A 47 17.14 3.31 -1.09
C HIS A 47 17.72 4.72 -0.93
N ILE A 48 17.96 5.16 0.30
CA ILE A 48 18.36 6.55 0.62
C ILE A 48 19.71 6.89 -0.01
N GLU A 49 20.66 5.94 0.01
CA GLU A 49 22.01 6.16 -0.52
C GLU A 49 22.08 5.96 -2.05
N THR A 50 21.66 4.80 -2.57
CA THR A 50 21.79 4.43 -3.99
C THR A 50 20.68 4.95 -4.91
N GLN A 51 19.57 5.47 -4.35
CA GLN A 51 18.37 5.90 -5.09
C GLN A 51 17.66 4.76 -5.85
N GLU A 52 17.98 3.50 -5.55
CA GLU A 52 17.31 2.35 -6.14
C GLU A 52 15.86 2.22 -5.64
N TRP A 53 14.95 1.80 -6.52
CA TRP A 53 13.54 1.61 -6.19
C TRP A 53 13.24 0.13 -5.92
N ARG A 54 12.39 -0.11 -4.92
CA ARG A 54 11.75 -1.41 -4.73
C ARG A 54 10.27 -1.26 -4.42
N PHE A 55 9.54 -2.33 -4.67
CA PHE A 55 8.11 -2.39 -4.46
C PHE A 55 7.78 -3.58 -3.56
N ILE A 56 6.89 -3.37 -2.60
CA ILE A 56 6.46 -4.41 -1.67
C ILE A 56 4.94 -4.42 -1.57
N THR A 57 4.36 -5.54 -1.16
CA THR A 57 2.94 -5.66 -0.83
C THR A 57 2.79 -6.26 0.58
N ILE A 58 1.65 -6.00 1.21
CA ILE A 58 1.29 -6.54 2.52
C ILE A 58 0.09 -7.45 2.33
N GLN A 59 0.29 -8.73 2.60
CA GLN A 59 -0.74 -9.77 2.50
C GLN A 59 -1.19 -10.18 3.90
N ARG A 60 -2.50 -10.41 4.05
CA ARG A 60 -3.07 -10.94 5.29
C ARG A 60 -3.08 -12.47 5.24
N SER A 61 -2.63 -13.10 6.31
CA SER A 61 -2.79 -14.54 6.51
C SER A 61 -4.03 -14.77 7.37
N ILE A 62 -5.11 -15.28 6.77
CA ILE A 62 -6.40 -15.52 7.42
C ILE A 62 -6.70 -17.02 7.41
N LYS A 63 -7.06 -17.58 8.56
CA LYS A 63 -7.56 -18.96 8.69
C LYS A 63 -8.85 -18.96 9.50
N GLU A 64 -9.89 -19.58 8.96
CA GLU A 64 -11.21 -19.69 9.63
C GLU A 64 -11.76 -18.31 10.08
N GLY A 65 -11.58 -17.29 9.24
CA GLY A 65 -12.00 -15.91 9.53
C GLY A 65 -11.14 -15.16 10.56
N LYS A 66 -10.13 -15.80 11.15
CA LYS A 66 -9.19 -15.18 12.08
C LYS A 66 -7.92 -14.75 11.36
N LEU A 67 -7.50 -13.51 11.60
CA LEU A 67 -6.21 -13.02 11.13
C LEU A 67 -5.09 -13.65 11.96
N LEU A 68 -4.26 -14.47 11.32
CA LEU A 68 -3.11 -15.14 11.93
C LEU A 68 -1.84 -14.30 11.88
N GLY A 69 -1.76 -13.40 10.90
CA GLY A 69 -0.58 -12.57 10.70
C GLY A 69 -0.60 -11.82 9.38
N ILE A 70 0.53 -11.20 9.08
CA ILE A 70 0.77 -10.45 7.84
C ILE A 70 2.11 -10.86 7.24
N ARG A 71 2.14 -10.89 5.90
CA ARG A 71 3.35 -11.15 5.11
C ARG A 71 3.70 -9.90 4.34
N VAL A 72 4.97 -9.50 4.39
CA VAL A 72 5.52 -8.45 3.55
C VAL A 72 6.33 -9.12 2.45
N VAL A 73 5.90 -8.93 1.21
CA VAL A 73 6.40 -9.68 0.05
C VAL A 73 6.96 -8.70 -0.98
N PRO A 74 8.13 -8.96 -1.58
CA PRO A 74 8.62 -8.15 -2.70
C PRO A 74 7.70 -8.26 -3.91
N VAL A 75 7.61 -7.17 -4.68
CA VAL A 75 6.90 -7.12 -5.95
C VAL A 75 7.91 -6.75 -7.04
N LEU A 76 7.96 -7.58 -8.08
CA LEU A 76 8.95 -7.45 -9.16
C LEU A 76 8.71 -6.24 -10.06
N LYS A 77 7.44 -5.84 -10.24
CA LYS A 77 7.04 -4.74 -11.12
C LYS A 77 6.30 -3.66 -10.34
N CYS A 78 6.63 -2.39 -10.62
CA CYS A 78 5.92 -1.23 -10.05
C CYS A 78 4.41 -1.29 -10.32
N LYS A 79 4.06 -1.54 -11.59
CA LYS A 79 2.68 -1.64 -12.10
C LYS A 79 2.45 -3.05 -12.68
N PRO A 80 1.45 -3.80 -12.18
CA PRO A 80 1.06 -5.06 -12.78
C PRO A 80 0.52 -4.88 -14.21
N GLU A 81 0.62 -5.93 -15.02
CA GLU A 81 0.08 -5.94 -16.39
C GLU A 81 -1.45 -6.05 -16.37
N GLY A 82 -2.12 -5.45 -17.36
CA GLY A 82 -3.58 -5.56 -17.53
C GLY A 82 -4.43 -4.76 -16.53
N VAL A 83 -3.82 -3.94 -15.66
CA VAL A 83 -4.57 -3.10 -14.71
C VAL A 83 -5.33 -1.98 -15.43
N VAL A 84 -6.58 -1.77 -15.06
CA VAL A 84 -7.50 -0.84 -15.73
C VAL A 84 -7.54 0.54 -15.07
N ALA A 85 -7.12 0.64 -13.81
CA ALA A 85 -7.03 1.91 -13.11
C ALA A 85 -5.87 1.95 -12.12
N GLU A 86 -5.43 3.16 -11.77
CA GLU A 86 -4.44 3.39 -10.72
C GLU A 86 -4.77 4.57 -9.81
N MET A 87 -4.27 4.48 -8.58
CA MET A 87 -4.33 5.52 -7.58
C MET A 87 -3.04 5.51 -6.77
N LYS A 88 -2.45 6.70 -6.57
CA LYS A 88 -1.17 6.87 -5.90
C LYS A 88 -1.29 7.94 -4.81
N PHE A 89 -0.79 7.62 -3.62
CA PHE A 89 -0.67 8.52 -2.48
C PHE A 89 0.81 8.71 -2.17
N TRP A 90 1.34 9.85 -2.55
CA TRP A 90 2.73 10.22 -2.27
C TRP A 90 2.91 10.61 -0.81
N LEU A 91 4.05 10.24 -0.23
CA LEU A 91 4.36 10.66 1.12
C LEU A 91 4.65 12.16 1.17
N THR A 92 4.03 12.84 2.14
CA THR A 92 4.33 14.24 2.44
C THR A 92 5.69 14.32 3.11
N PRO A 93 6.68 15.05 2.55
CA PRO A 93 7.96 15.23 3.21
C PRO A 93 7.79 15.93 4.56
N PHE A 94 8.42 15.39 5.59
CA PHE A 94 8.53 16.03 6.90
C PHE A 94 9.99 16.41 7.14
N PHE A 95 10.24 17.60 7.67
CA PHE A 95 11.58 18.11 7.96
C PHE A 95 11.69 18.44 9.44
N ARG A 96 12.84 18.13 10.04
CA ARG A 96 13.21 18.58 11.39
C ARG A 96 14.50 19.39 11.30
N VAL A 97 14.71 20.32 12.23
CA VAL A 97 15.98 21.06 12.30
C VAL A 97 17.02 20.19 12.99
N ASN A 98 18.13 19.93 12.32
CA ASN A 98 19.26 19.23 12.92
C ASN A 98 19.88 20.12 14.02
N GLN A 99 20.02 19.59 15.23
CA GLN A 99 20.49 20.40 16.36
C GLN A 99 21.96 20.82 16.24
N VAL A 100 22.76 20.06 15.48
CA VAL A 100 24.20 20.27 15.26
C VAL A 100 24.42 21.19 14.06
N SER A 101 23.92 20.82 12.87
CA SER A 101 24.15 21.60 11.66
C SER A 101 23.24 22.82 11.51
N LYS A 102 22.16 22.91 12.31
CA LYS A 102 21.10 23.93 12.21
C LYS A 102 20.33 23.98 10.88
N GLU A 103 20.64 23.07 9.97
CA GLU A 103 19.96 22.92 8.69
C GLU A 103 18.71 22.03 8.83
N PRO A 104 17.67 22.24 7.99
CA PRO A 104 16.54 21.34 7.91
C PRO A 104 16.95 20.00 7.30
N GLU A 105 16.69 18.90 8.01
CA GLU A 105 16.88 17.55 7.52
C GLU A 105 15.55 16.83 7.31
N ARG A 106 15.43 16.13 6.18
CA ARG A 106 14.25 15.31 5.88
C ARG A 106 14.21 14.12 6.83
N VAL A 107 13.07 13.93 7.49
CA VAL A 107 12.81 12.75 8.31
C VAL A 107 12.24 11.67 7.41
N GLU A 108 12.95 10.56 7.32
CA GLU A 108 12.53 9.42 6.53
C GLU A 108 11.65 8.48 7.33
N TYR A 109 10.51 8.12 6.76
CA TYR A 109 9.79 6.94 7.21
C TYR A 109 10.47 5.74 6.56
N THR A 110 11.10 4.88 7.36
CA THR A 110 11.94 3.77 6.89
C THR A 110 11.21 2.43 6.96
N HIS A 111 11.72 1.41 6.26
CA HIS A 111 11.24 0.03 6.32
C HIS A 111 11.09 -0.47 7.76
N THR A 112 12.09 -0.25 8.62
CA THR A 112 12.02 -0.63 10.04
C THR A 112 10.88 0.05 10.77
N ALA A 113 10.60 1.32 10.46
CA ALA A 113 9.48 2.04 11.06
C ALA A 113 8.14 1.40 10.66
N LEU A 114 7.96 0.99 9.39
CA LEU A 114 6.81 0.17 9.00
C LEU A 114 6.76 -1.14 9.77
N MET A 115 7.85 -1.91 9.78
CA MET A 115 7.84 -3.21 10.45
C MET A 115 7.53 -3.08 11.95
N ARG A 116 7.95 -1.98 12.59
CA ARG A 116 7.59 -1.65 13.97
C ARG A 116 6.10 -1.37 14.11
N GLN A 117 5.52 -0.54 13.24
CA GLN A 117 4.07 -0.28 13.25
C GLN A 117 3.25 -1.55 12.99
N LEU A 118 3.67 -2.38 12.06
CA LEU A 118 3.02 -3.65 11.73
C LEU A 118 3.06 -4.66 12.88
N ARG A 119 4.08 -4.57 13.74
CA ARG A 119 4.22 -5.39 14.96
C ARG A 119 3.49 -4.81 16.18
N ASP A 120 3.01 -3.57 16.10
CA ASP A 120 2.29 -2.94 17.19
C ASP A 120 0.91 -3.59 17.38
N ARG A 121 0.68 -4.13 18.57
CA ARG A 121 -0.55 -4.86 18.91
C ARG A 121 -1.81 -4.00 18.77
N ARG A 122 -1.75 -2.72 19.14
CA ARG A 122 -2.90 -1.81 19.03
C ARG A 122 -3.23 -1.56 17.57
N ILE A 123 -2.21 -1.42 16.73
CA ILE A 123 -2.39 -1.29 15.28
C ILE A 123 -3.00 -2.57 14.68
N GLN A 124 -2.53 -3.74 15.10
CA GLN A 124 -3.06 -5.02 14.64
C GLN A 124 -4.54 -5.19 14.98
N ASP A 125 -4.90 -4.91 16.23
CA ASP A 125 -6.27 -5.06 16.72
C ASP A 125 -7.23 -4.10 16.01
N TYR A 126 -6.78 -2.88 15.67
CA TYR A 126 -7.64 -1.84 15.11
C TYR A 126 -7.70 -1.83 13.57
N TYR A 127 -6.56 -1.96 12.90
CA TYR A 127 -6.47 -1.76 11.45
C TYR A 127 -6.46 -3.07 10.65
N PHE A 128 -6.08 -4.19 11.27
CA PHE A 128 -5.97 -5.46 10.54
C PHE A 128 -7.13 -6.42 10.82
N SER A 129 -7.87 -6.22 11.90
CA SER A 129 -9.11 -6.95 12.16
C SER A 129 -10.24 -6.51 11.21
N GLY A 130 -10.93 -7.49 10.61
CA GLY A 130 -12.18 -7.25 9.87
C GLY A 130 -12.07 -7.08 8.34
N PRO A 131 -13.22 -6.78 7.69
CA PRO A 131 -13.28 -6.49 6.27
C PRO A 131 -12.63 -5.14 5.93
N ASN A 132 -12.30 -4.91 4.65
CA ASN A 132 -11.76 -3.65 4.11
C ASN A 132 -10.34 -3.27 4.57
N PHE A 133 -9.43 -4.24 4.56
CA PHE A 133 -8.01 -4.02 4.91
C PHE A 133 -7.35 -2.88 4.16
N ALA A 134 -7.59 -2.74 2.85
CA ALA A 134 -7.01 -1.65 2.05
C ALA A 134 -7.39 -0.28 2.62
N GLN A 135 -8.68 -0.04 2.86
CA GLN A 135 -9.18 1.21 3.46
C GLN A 135 -8.59 1.45 4.85
N ARG A 136 -8.56 0.42 5.71
CA ARG A 136 -7.97 0.52 7.05
C ARG A 136 -6.47 0.82 6.98
N PHE A 137 -5.76 0.25 6.02
CA PHE A 137 -4.35 0.55 5.81
C PHE A 137 -4.13 1.99 5.35
N VAL A 138 -4.96 2.52 4.44
CA VAL A 138 -4.93 3.95 4.08
C VAL A 138 -5.15 4.82 5.33
N ASN A 139 -6.13 4.48 6.18
CA ASN A 139 -6.37 5.18 7.44
C ASN A 139 -5.16 5.14 8.37
N LEU A 140 -4.49 3.99 8.49
CA LEU A 140 -3.26 3.85 9.29
C LEU A 140 -2.15 4.78 8.80
N VAL A 141 -1.89 4.75 7.49
CA VAL A 141 -0.82 5.56 6.86
C VAL A 141 -1.15 7.05 6.96
N MET A 142 -2.42 7.43 6.81
CA MET A 142 -2.91 8.80 7.01
C MET A 142 -2.78 9.24 8.48
N HIS A 143 -3.22 8.44 9.46
CA HIS A 143 -3.09 8.78 10.88
C HIS A 143 -1.64 8.88 11.33
N SER A 144 -0.74 8.14 10.66
CA SER A 144 0.70 8.28 10.85
C SER A 144 1.27 9.53 10.16
N LYS A 145 0.41 10.37 9.56
CA LYS A 145 0.72 11.61 8.84
C LYS A 145 1.67 11.43 7.65
N PHE A 146 1.72 10.22 7.09
CA PHE A 146 2.58 9.95 5.95
C PHE A 146 1.95 10.36 4.63
N ILE A 147 0.63 10.29 4.51
CA ILE A 147 -0.12 10.77 3.34
C ILE A 147 -1.07 11.89 3.77
N ALA A 148 -1.53 12.70 2.80
CA ALA A 148 -2.38 13.84 3.05
C ALA A 148 -3.73 13.45 3.70
N PRO A 149 -4.31 14.26 4.61
CA PRO A 149 -5.55 13.92 5.33
C PRO A 149 -6.77 13.66 4.44
N ASP A 150 -6.81 14.24 3.26
CA ASP A 150 -7.86 14.06 2.25
C ASP A 150 -7.72 12.75 1.45
N SER A 151 -6.61 12.02 1.62
CA SER A 151 -6.31 10.77 0.90
C SER A 151 -7.38 9.70 1.11
N VAL A 152 -7.99 9.63 2.29
CA VAL A 152 -9.04 8.64 2.60
C VAL A 152 -10.33 8.93 1.83
N LEU A 153 -10.74 10.20 1.76
CA LEU A 153 -11.93 10.60 1.00
C LEU A 153 -11.72 10.33 -0.49
N LYS A 154 -10.52 10.65 -1.00
CA LYS A 154 -10.13 10.34 -2.37
C LYS A 154 -10.11 8.83 -2.64
N PHE A 155 -9.64 8.03 -1.69
CA PHE A 155 -9.65 6.58 -1.77
C PHE A 155 -11.08 6.04 -1.88
N ILE A 156 -11.95 6.40 -0.93
CA ILE A 156 -13.36 5.96 -0.91
C ILE A 156 -14.05 6.37 -2.21
N SER A 157 -13.95 7.64 -2.61
CA SER A 157 -14.57 8.14 -3.84
C SER A 157 -14.11 7.40 -5.09
N LYS A 158 -12.81 7.06 -5.21
CA LYS A 158 -12.31 6.30 -6.37
C LYS A 158 -12.70 4.82 -6.33
N MET A 159 -12.73 4.20 -5.16
CA MET A 159 -13.16 2.82 -5.00
C MET A 159 -14.65 2.68 -5.35
N ASP A 160 -15.49 3.63 -4.93
CA ASP A 160 -16.92 3.65 -5.24
C ASP A 160 -17.20 3.87 -6.74
N LYS A 161 -16.35 4.63 -7.43
CA LYS A 161 -16.42 4.86 -8.88
C LYS A 161 -15.93 3.68 -9.73
N ALA A 162 -15.26 2.70 -9.12
CA ALA A 162 -14.62 1.61 -9.85
C ALA A 162 -15.60 0.76 -10.67
N TYR A 163 -16.88 0.75 -10.30
CA TYR A 163 -17.93 -0.04 -10.94
C TYR A 163 -18.29 0.43 -12.37
N VAL A 164 -18.24 1.73 -12.68
CA VAL A 164 -18.83 2.29 -13.91
C VAL A 164 -17.79 2.83 -14.90
N ASP A 165 -16.74 3.50 -14.43
CA ASP A 165 -15.89 4.32 -15.31
C ASP A 165 -14.72 3.55 -15.97
N TYR A 166 -14.30 2.42 -15.39
CA TYR A 166 -13.10 1.67 -15.83
C TYR A 166 -13.41 0.39 -16.61
N ASN A 167 -14.69 -0.02 -16.67
CA ASN A 167 -15.14 -1.20 -17.40
C ASN A 167 -16.15 -0.80 -18.48
N VAL A 168 -15.79 0.21 -19.29
CA VAL A 168 -16.50 0.43 -20.56
C VAL A 168 -16.36 -0.87 -21.36
N PRO A 169 -17.46 -1.54 -21.75
CA PRO A 169 -17.34 -2.67 -22.66
C PRO A 169 -16.61 -2.15 -23.90
N VAL A 170 -15.50 -2.78 -24.24
CA VAL A 170 -14.99 -2.67 -25.61
C VAL A 170 -16.14 -3.21 -26.45
N LEU A 171 -16.86 -2.32 -27.13
CA LEU A 171 -17.74 -2.70 -28.22
C LEU A 171 -16.83 -3.43 -29.20
N GLY A 172 -16.78 -4.76 -29.09
CA GLY A 172 -16.21 -5.59 -30.14
C GLY A 172 -16.92 -5.25 -31.44
N PRO A 173 -16.24 -5.37 -32.60
CA PRO A 173 -16.88 -5.10 -33.87
C PRO A 173 -18.20 -5.85 -33.93
N GLN A 174 -19.31 -5.13 -34.14
CA GLN A 174 -20.60 -5.76 -34.36
C GLN A 174 -20.44 -6.73 -35.55
N PRO A 175 -20.95 -7.96 -35.47
CA PRO A 175 -21.01 -8.80 -36.65
C PRO A 175 -21.84 -8.07 -37.70
N GLU A 176 -21.23 -7.80 -38.86
CA GLU A 176 -21.93 -7.28 -40.02
C GLU A 176 -23.06 -8.26 -40.36
N VAL A 177 -24.28 -7.74 -40.40
CA VAL A 177 -25.50 -8.46 -40.82
C VAL A 177 -25.55 -8.49 -42.34
#